data_AF-A0A739PKX5-F1
#
_entry.id   AF-A0A739PKX5-F1
#
_cell.length_a   1.000
_cell.length_b   1.000
_cell.length_c   1.000
_cell.angle_alpha   90.00
_cell.angle_beta   90.00
_cell.angle_gamma   90.00
#
_symmetry.space_group_name_H-M   'P 1'
#
loop_
_entity.id
_entity.type
_entity.pdbx_description
1 polymer ?
#
loop_
_entity_poly.entity_id
_entity_poly.type
_entity_poly.pdbx_seq_one_letter_code
_entity_poly.pdbx_strand_id
1 'polypeptide(L)'
;AASFTLAGQNNYTGDTTVSAGKLSLSGESNIEKSGNVRLNRDAALDISATTNGAMVNNLTGDEGSHVVLGDRLLTVNSLADSVFSGEISGNGSLIKKGQGDMTLDGINSYQGITRIDQGNLRINSDQSLGGGNKNNSDLIMNGGGLKIFGSFASDRDVYFNADGEISVDKDMSSSWNKIHTGDYKFTKSGEGELIVRNGGDASEISLMNGALTLINLNMNSEKQDALLNVNNGVLNIIGGDVSAKNDLIHITGDSTINLENVSIKSSGNGMRLSDNVQSTLSLR
;
A
#
# COMPACT_ATOMS: atom_id res chain seq x y z
N ALA A 1 20.58 28.09 3.24
CA ALA A 1 21.35 26.91 3.65
C ALA A 1 22.40 26.58 2.57
N ALA A 2 23.50 25.91 2.93
CA ALA A 2 24.49 25.46 1.95
C ALA A 2 23.86 24.45 0.96
N SER A 3 24.29 24.50 -0.30
CA SER A 3 23.80 23.62 -1.36
C SER A 3 24.97 23.02 -2.10
N PHE A 4 24.90 21.72 -2.40
CA PHE A 4 25.85 21.01 -3.24
C PHE A 4 25.08 20.29 -4.35
N THR A 5 25.56 20.37 -5.58
CA THR A 5 24.91 19.74 -6.73
C THR A 5 25.77 18.60 -7.26
N LEU A 6 25.20 17.40 -7.30
CA LEU A 6 25.70 16.29 -8.10
C LEU A 6 24.99 16.33 -9.47
N ALA A 7 25.79 16.35 -10.54
CA ALA A 7 25.31 16.37 -11.91
C ALA A 7 25.82 15.17 -12.67
N GLY A 8 24.97 14.62 -13.55
CA GLY A 8 25.30 13.45 -14.36
C GLY A 8 25.41 12.16 -13.54
N GLN A 9 25.88 11.09 -14.18
CA GLN A 9 25.93 9.77 -13.54
C GLN A 9 27.08 9.66 -12.53
N ASN A 10 26.77 9.34 -11.27
CA ASN A 10 27.78 9.10 -10.24
C ASN A 10 27.89 7.60 -9.92
N ASN A 11 29.11 7.08 -9.96
CA ASN A 11 29.39 5.64 -9.85
C ASN A 11 30.02 5.22 -8.51
N TYR A 12 30.04 6.10 -7.51
CA TYR A 12 30.52 5.72 -6.19
C TYR A 12 29.54 4.75 -5.52
N THR A 13 30.07 3.87 -4.69
CA THR A 13 29.32 2.80 -4.01
C THR A 13 29.22 2.99 -2.49
N GLY A 14 29.91 4.00 -1.95
CA GLY A 14 29.80 4.38 -0.55
C GLY A 14 28.45 5.03 -0.22
N ASP A 15 28.19 5.15 1.07
CA ASP A 15 26.98 5.81 1.58
C ASP A 15 26.96 7.31 1.23
N THR A 16 25.77 7.84 0.98
CA THR A 16 25.50 9.27 0.84
C THR A 16 24.87 9.77 2.14
N THR A 17 25.57 10.61 2.89
CA THR A 17 25.02 11.24 4.09
C THR A 17 24.94 12.75 3.91
N VAL A 18 23.73 13.31 4.04
CA VAL A 18 23.51 14.76 4.05
C VAL A 18 23.28 15.16 5.50
N SER A 19 24.34 15.67 6.15
CA SER A 19 24.28 16.02 7.57
C SER A 19 23.50 17.31 7.85
N ALA A 20 23.44 18.23 6.88
CA ALA A 20 22.65 19.47 6.89
C ALA A 20 22.67 20.09 5.49
N GLY A 21 21.75 21.04 5.24
CA GLY A 21 21.71 21.76 3.97
C GLY A 21 21.15 20.90 2.83
N LYS A 22 21.42 21.28 1.59
CA LYS A 22 20.77 20.67 0.42
C LYS A 22 21.76 19.92 -0.48
N LEU A 23 21.46 18.67 -0.78
CA LEU A 23 22.03 17.92 -1.89
C LEU A 23 21.06 17.96 -3.07
N SER A 24 21.43 18.64 -4.15
CA SER A 24 20.67 18.66 -5.40
C SER A 24 21.22 17.63 -6.39
N LEU A 25 20.35 16.84 -6.98
CA LEU A 25 20.66 15.92 -8.07
C LEU A 25 20.15 16.53 -9.39
N SER A 26 20.94 16.45 -10.45
CA SER A 26 20.59 17.05 -11.75
C SER A 26 21.05 16.20 -12.94
N GLY A 27 20.34 16.29 -14.06
CA GLY A 27 20.63 15.46 -15.24
C GLY A 27 20.20 13.99 -15.07
N GLU A 28 20.94 13.07 -15.69
CA GLU A 28 20.59 11.64 -15.74
C GLU A 28 21.12 10.85 -14.53
N SER A 29 20.32 9.89 -14.04
CA SER A 29 20.68 8.80 -13.10
C SER A 29 21.84 9.10 -12.15
N ASN A 30 21.57 9.86 -11.08
CA ASN A 30 22.63 10.46 -10.28
C ASN A 30 23.33 9.49 -9.32
N ILE A 31 22.64 8.90 -8.33
CA ILE A 31 23.27 8.20 -7.19
C ILE A 31 22.77 6.76 -7.00
N GLU A 32 22.25 6.13 -8.06
CA GLU A 32 21.65 4.79 -8.02
C GLU A 32 22.61 3.68 -7.53
N LYS A 33 23.92 3.87 -7.70
CA LYS A 33 24.97 2.93 -7.28
C LYS A 33 25.48 3.17 -5.85
N SER A 34 25.09 4.29 -5.23
CA SER A 34 25.51 4.60 -3.86
C SER A 34 25.00 3.53 -2.88
N GLY A 35 25.62 3.48 -1.71
CA GLY A 35 25.11 2.68 -0.59
C GLY A 35 23.83 3.30 -0.03
N ASN A 36 23.76 3.43 1.28
CA ASN A 36 22.60 4.04 1.94
C ASN A 36 22.55 5.54 1.65
N VAL A 37 21.34 6.09 1.49
CA VAL A 37 21.11 7.54 1.46
C VAL A 37 20.49 7.97 2.79
N ARG A 38 21.20 8.80 3.56
CA ARG A 38 20.78 9.26 4.90
C ARG A 38 20.63 10.77 4.92
N LEU A 39 19.47 11.25 5.33
CA LEU A 39 19.18 12.67 5.54
C LEU A 39 19.01 12.94 7.04
N ASN A 40 19.92 13.74 7.62
CA ASN A 40 19.74 14.18 8.99
C ASN A 40 18.67 15.27 9.08
N ARG A 41 18.28 15.65 10.30
CA ARG A 41 17.43 16.83 10.53
C ARG A 41 17.93 18.05 9.77
N ASP A 42 17.02 18.81 9.17
CA ASP A 42 17.27 20.00 8.33
C ASP A 42 18.06 19.75 7.04
N ALA A 43 18.29 18.48 6.67
CA ALA A 43 18.88 18.12 5.39
C ALA A 43 17.81 17.95 4.32
N ALA A 44 18.15 18.34 3.08
CA ALA A 44 17.27 18.19 1.93
C ALA A 44 17.96 17.42 0.79
N LEU A 45 17.27 16.44 0.23
CA LEU A 45 17.59 15.84 -1.06
C LEU A 45 16.63 16.41 -2.12
N ASP A 46 17.16 17.12 -3.10
CA ASP A 46 16.37 17.78 -4.15
C ASP A 46 16.64 17.10 -5.49
N ILE A 47 15.65 16.38 -6.02
CA ILE A 47 15.74 15.65 -7.29
C ILE A 47 15.00 16.37 -8.42
N SER A 48 14.48 17.56 -8.17
CA SER A 48 13.55 18.27 -9.06
C SER A 48 14.17 18.60 -10.43
N ALA A 49 15.49 18.74 -10.48
CA ALA A 49 16.29 19.02 -11.68
C ALA A 49 16.82 17.76 -12.41
N THR A 50 16.40 16.55 -12.00
CA THR A 50 16.77 15.31 -12.71
C THR A 50 15.95 15.12 -13.99
N THR A 51 16.48 14.41 -14.99
CA THR A 51 15.77 14.16 -16.26
C THR A 51 14.66 13.14 -16.07
N ASN A 52 14.96 11.98 -15.48
CA ASN A 52 14.05 10.84 -15.36
C ASN A 52 13.72 10.47 -13.91
N GLY A 53 14.01 11.37 -12.96
CA GLY A 53 13.97 11.04 -11.55
C GLY A 53 15.28 10.48 -11.01
N ALA A 54 15.20 9.87 -9.83
CA ALA A 54 16.34 9.32 -9.13
C ALA A 54 16.00 7.98 -8.48
N MET A 55 16.99 7.10 -8.40
CA MET A 55 16.96 5.92 -7.54
C MET A 55 17.94 6.10 -6.39
N VAL A 56 17.50 5.74 -5.19
CA VAL A 56 18.30 5.74 -3.95
C VAL A 56 18.17 4.40 -3.25
N ASN A 57 19.21 3.96 -2.55
CA ASN A 57 19.15 2.72 -1.77
C ASN A 57 18.96 3.03 -0.28
N ASN A 58 18.07 2.27 0.37
CA ASN A 58 17.80 2.32 1.82
C ASN A 58 17.66 3.76 2.36
N LEU A 59 16.78 4.55 1.74
CA LEU A 59 16.56 5.94 2.14
C LEU A 59 16.14 6.01 3.62
N THR A 60 16.90 6.75 4.41
CA THR A 60 16.57 7.08 5.80
C THR A 60 16.57 8.59 5.99
N GLY A 61 15.71 9.06 6.89
CA GLY A 61 15.54 10.49 7.13
C GLY A 61 15.02 10.75 8.53
N ASP A 62 15.69 11.64 9.26
CA ASP A 62 15.17 12.14 10.53
C ASP A 62 13.97 13.06 10.29
N GLU A 63 13.13 13.23 11.32
CA GLU A 63 12.12 14.29 11.33
C GLU A 63 12.76 15.66 11.03
N GLY A 64 12.14 16.43 10.13
CA GLY A 64 12.67 17.71 9.64
C GLY A 64 13.67 17.59 8.48
N SER A 65 13.97 16.37 8.02
CA SER A 65 14.59 16.16 6.72
C SER A 65 13.56 16.29 5.59
N HIS A 66 14.02 16.59 4.37
CA HIS A 66 13.14 16.78 3.21
C HIS A 66 13.65 16.05 1.97
N VAL A 67 12.72 15.50 1.20
CA VAL A 67 12.95 15.13 -0.20
C VAL A 67 12.05 15.98 -1.09
N VAL A 68 12.65 16.69 -2.05
CA VAL A 68 11.94 17.55 -3.01
C VAL A 68 11.92 16.87 -4.36
N LEU A 69 10.75 16.41 -4.79
CA LEU A 69 10.57 15.67 -6.04
C LEU A 69 10.49 16.59 -7.26
N GLY A 70 9.93 17.80 -7.13
CA GLY A 70 9.41 18.51 -8.30
C GLY A 70 8.36 17.64 -8.99
N ASP A 71 8.44 17.46 -10.30
CA ASP A 71 7.57 16.55 -11.07
C ASP A 71 8.20 15.15 -11.28
N ARG A 72 9.24 14.80 -10.52
CA ARG A 72 10.09 13.64 -10.79
C ARG A 72 9.70 12.40 -10.00
N LEU A 73 10.08 11.25 -10.54
CA LEU A 73 9.91 9.96 -9.90
C LEU A 73 11.06 9.68 -8.93
N LEU A 74 10.75 9.42 -7.66
CA LEU A 74 11.72 8.85 -6.73
C LEU A 74 11.49 7.35 -6.65
N THR A 75 12.54 6.56 -6.92
CA THR A 75 12.54 5.12 -6.60
C THR A 75 13.43 4.87 -5.39
N VAL A 76 12.83 4.36 -4.32
CA VAL A 76 13.56 3.89 -3.15
C VAL A 76 13.72 2.36 -3.24
N ASN A 77 14.97 1.93 -3.40
CA ASN A 77 15.35 0.52 -3.41
C ASN A 77 15.77 0.10 -1.99
N SER A 78 14.82 -0.38 -1.21
CA SER A 78 15.04 -0.85 0.16
C SER A 78 15.55 -2.28 0.13
N LEU A 79 16.87 -2.42 0.08
CA LEU A 79 17.60 -3.69 0.19
C LEU A 79 17.62 -4.21 1.64
N ALA A 80 17.45 -3.30 2.60
CA ALA A 80 17.26 -3.58 4.03
C ALA A 80 16.13 -2.68 4.58
N ASP A 81 15.69 -2.98 5.79
CA ASP A 81 14.65 -2.20 6.45
C ASP A 81 15.13 -0.75 6.67
N SER A 82 14.23 0.20 6.44
CA SER A 82 14.53 1.63 6.47
C SER A 82 13.35 2.43 7.03
N VAL A 83 13.66 3.55 7.69
CA VAL A 83 12.66 4.48 8.25
C VAL A 83 12.96 5.87 7.71
N PHE A 84 11.96 6.51 7.13
CA PHE A 84 12.02 7.89 6.67
C PHE A 84 10.90 8.70 7.34
N SER A 85 11.30 9.53 8.29
CA SER A 85 10.43 10.39 9.11
C SER A 85 10.40 11.85 8.65
N GLY A 86 11.10 12.15 7.56
CA GLY A 86 11.05 13.47 6.91
C GLY A 86 9.82 13.67 6.03
N GLU A 87 9.77 14.82 5.35
CA GLU A 87 8.74 15.13 4.36
C GLU A 87 9.24 14.84 2.93
N ILE A 88 8.44 14.12 2.14
CA ILE A 88 8.57 14.03 0.68
C ILE A 88 7.54 14.97 0.05
N SER A 89 7.97 15.88 -0.82
CA SER A 89 7.14 16.96 -1.39
C SER A 89 7.27 17.07 -2.92
N GLY A 90 6.29 17.72 -3.58
CA GLY A 90 6.28 17.99 -5.02
C GLY A 90 5.10 17.35 -5.77
N ASN A 91 5.05 17.43 -7.10
CA ASN A 91 4.02 16.73 -7.88
C ASN A 91 4.43 15.32 -8.30
N GLY A 92 5.68 14.96 -8.04
CA GLY A 92 6.28 13.67 -8.38
C GLY A 92 5.65 12.49 -7.66
N SER A 93 6.08 11.30 -8.09
CA SER A 93 5.59 10.01 -7.58
C SER A 93 6.67 9.26 -6.82
N LEU A 94 6.26 8.29 -6.01
CA LEU A 94 7.14 7.42 -5.24
C LEU A 94 7.00 5.95 -5.69
N ILE A 95 8.13 5.28 -5.91
CA ILE A 95 8.20 3.82 -6.03
C ILE A 95 9.01 3.26 -4.88
N LYS A 96 8.43 2.30 -4.17
CA LYS A 96 9.14 1.41 -3.25
C LYS A 96 9.47 0.11 -3.98
N LYS A 97 10.74 -0.29 -3.99
CA LYS A 97 11.20 -1.62 -4.42
C LYS A 97 12.23 -2.21 -3.45
N GLY A 98 12.77 -3.39 -3.75
CA GLY A 98 13.65 -4.14 -2.87
C GLY A 98 12.89 -4.85 -1.74
N GLN A 99 13.49 -5.89 -1.18
CA GLN A 99 12.82 -6.82 -0.26
C GLN A 99 12.61 -6.27 1.16
N GLY A 100 13.40 -5.29 1.59
CA GLY A 100 13.29 -4.69 2.92
C GLY A 100 12.01 -3.86 3.08
N ASP A 101 11.57 -3.70 4.32
CA ASP A 101 10.45 -2.83 4.66
C ASP A 101 10.90 -1.35 4.61
N MET A 102 10.10 -0.48 3.97
CA MET A 102 10.27 0.98 4.09
C MET A 102 9.16 1.53 4.96
N THR A 103 9.51 2.17 6.06
CA THR A 103 8.55 2.88 6.91
C THR A 103 8.50 4.34 6.50
N LEU A 104 7.30 4.82 6.15
CA LEU A 104 6.98 6.23 5.98
C LEU A 104 6.09 6.67 7.15
N ASP A 105 6.67 7.34 8.12
CA ASP A 105 5.97 7.87 9.30
C ASP A 105 5.97 9.41 9.35
N GLY A 106 6.65 10.07 8.41
CA GLY A 106 6.55 11.51 8.19
C GLY A 106 5.29 11.93 7.42
N ILE A 107 4.94 13.21 7.51
CA ILE A 107 3.84 13.83 6.76
C ILE A 107 4.35 14.20 5.37
N ASN A 108 3.83 13.55 4.34
CA ASN A 108 4.25 13.78 2.97
C ASN A 108 3.25 14.67 2.22
N SER A 109 3.75 15.50 1.31
CA SER A 109 2.98 16.44 0.50
C SER A 109 3.08 16.20 -1.00
N TYR A 110 3.74 15.11 -1.43
CA TYR A 110 3.80 14.77 -2.85
C TYR A 110 2.40 14.45 -3.43
N GLN A 111 2.18 14.78 -4.71
CA GLN A 111 0.88 14.65 -5.37
C GLN A 111 0.78 13.47 -6.35
N GLY A 112 1.89 12.85 -6.73
CA GLY A 112 1.87 11.69 -7.61
C GLY A 112 1.42 10.40 -6.90
N ILE A 113 1.41 9.31 -7.65
CA ILE A 113 1.08 7.98 -7.11
C ILE A 113 2.15 7.47 -6.13
N THR A 114 1.75 6.52 -5.29
CA THR A 114 2.68 5.62 -4.60
C THR A 114 2.56 4.23 -5.21
N ARG A 115 3.69 3.63 -5.62
CA ARG A 115 3.72 2.26 -6.15
C ARG A 115 4.66 1.37 -5.34
N ILE A 116 4.19 0.18 -4.99
CA ILE A 116 4.96 -0.81 -4.21
C ILE A 116 5.26 -2.01 -5.12
N ASP A 117 6.50 -2.10 -5.60
CA ASP A 117 6.95 -3.16 -6.51
C ASP A 117 7.41 -4.42 -5.77
N GLN A 118 8.05 -4.27 -4.61
CA GLN A 118 8.63 -5.36 -3.84
C GLN A 118 8.77 -5.00 -2.35
N GLY A 119 8.85 -6.03 -1.51
CA GLY A 119 8.91 -5.87 -0.05
C GLY A 119 7.63 -5.24 0.48
N ASN A 120 7.72 -4.54 1.61
CA ASN A 120 6.56 -3.82 2.16
C ASN A 120 6.80 -2.32 2.31
N LEU A 121 5.73 -1.55 2.12
CA LEU A 121 5.63 -0.19 2.62
C LEU A 121 4.88 -0.21 3.96
N ARG A 122 5.43 0.42 4.99
CA ARG A 122 4.80 0.55 6.31
C ARG A 122 4.33 1.99 6.52
N ILE A 123 3.07 2.18 6.91
CA ILE A 123 2.48 3.52 7.13
C ILE A 123 1.62 3.55 8.40
N ASN A 124 1.52 4.73 9.02
CA ASN A 124 0.67 4.99 10.19
C ASN A 124 -0.45 6.01 9.92
N SER A 125 -0.42 6.70 8.78
CA SER A 125 -1.40 7.72 8.44
C SER A 125 -1.62 7.78 6.92
N ASP A 126 -2.74 8.37 6.51
CA ASP A 126 -2.99 8.65 5.09
C ASP A 126 -1.97 9.65 4.50
N GLN A 127 -1.52 10.61 5.32
CA GLN A 127 -0.54 11.62 4.92
C GLN A 127 0.86 11.04 4.67
N SER A 128 1.15 9.84 5.18
CA SER A 128 2.36 9.09 4.81
C SER A 128 2.40 8.78 3.30
N LEU A 129 1.26 8.78 2.61
CA LEU A 129 1.15 8.53 1.17
C LEU A 129 1.02 9.80 0.32
N GLY A 130 1.33 10.97 0.89
CA GLY A 130 1.27 12.25 0.18
C GLY A 130 -0.04 13.01 0.37
N GLY A 131 -0.24 14.04 -0.47
CA GLY A 131 -1.23 15.10 -0.28
C GLY A 131 -2.72 14.75 -0.42
N GLY A 132 -3.08 13.49 -0.65
CA GLY A 132 -4.46 12.99 -0.63
C GLY A 132 -5.33 13.47 -1.80
N ASN A 133 -5.69 12.54 -2.70
CA ASN A 133 -6.78 12.60 -3.70
C ASN A 133 -6.98 13.91 -4.50
N LYS A 134 -5.94 14.72 -4.67
CA LYS A 134 -5.90 15.77 -5.69
C LYS A 134 -5.05 15.22 -6.83
N ASN A 135 -5.70 14.75 -7.90
CA ASN A 135 -5.07 14.35 -9.18
C ASN A 135 -4.53 12.90 -9.30
N ASN A 136 -5.34 11.87 -9.03
CA ASN A 136 -4.96 10.45 -9.24
C ASN A 136 -3.76 9.97 -8.39
N SER A 137 -3.63 10.45 -7.14
CA SER A 137 -2.59 10.03 -6.17
C SER A 137 -2.89 8.66 -5.53
N ASP A 138 -3.28 7.69 -6.35
CA ASP A 138 -3.70 6.36 -5.89
C ASP A 138 -2.52 5.51 -5.42
N LEU A 139 -2.84 4.47 -4.63
CA LEU A 139 -1.88 3.46 -4.23
C LEU A 139 -1.90 2.31 -5.23
N ILE A 140 -0.72 1.92 -5.73
CA ILE A 140 -0.56 0.80 -6.65
C ILE A 140 0.29 -0.29 -6.01
N MET A 141 -0.28 -1.48 -5.84
CA MET A 141 0.39 -2.69 -5.39
C MET A 141 0.81 -3.52 -6.59
N ASN A 142 2.11 -3.57 -6.88
CA ASN A 142 2.68 -4.18 -8.08
C ASN A 142 3.66 -5.31 -7.70
N GLY A 143 3.29 -6.11 -6.70
CA GLY A 143 4.05 -7.25 -6.19
C GLY A 143 4.57 -7.09 -4.76
N GLY A 144 4.46 -5.89 -4.18
CA GLY A 144 4.75 -5.65 -2.77
C GLY A 144 3.50 -5.55 -1.89
N GLY A 145 3.71 -5.55 -0.57
CA GLY A 145 2.68 -5.45 0.46
C GLY A 145 2.59 -4.07 1.12
N LEU A 146 1.45 -3.81 1.77
CA LEU A 146 1.23 -2.64 2.62
C LEU A 146 1.05 -3.11 4.07
N LYS A 147 1.78 -2.52 5.01
CA LYS A 147 1.60 -2.75 6.45
C LYS A 147 1.14 -1.47 7.13
N ILE A 148 0.06 -1.56 7.89
CA ILE A 148 -0.59 -0.42 8.53
C ILE A 148 -0.46 -0.55 10.03
N PHE A 149 0.21 0.43 10.65
CA PHE A 149 0.45 0.46 12.11
C PHE A 149 -0.15 1.70 12.80
N GLY A 150 -1.12 2.35 12.15
CA GLY A 150 -1.88 3.46 12.69
C GLY A 150 -3.29 3.48 12.10
N SER A 151 -4.22 4.15 12.79
CA SER A 151 -5.62 4.22 12.35
C SER A 151 -5.90 5.47 11.52
N PHE A 152 -6.51 5.32 10.35
CA PHE A 152 -6.81 6.44 9.45
C PHE A 152 -7.92 6.10 8.43
N ALA A 153 -8.44 7.14 7.77
CA ALA A 153 -9.27 7.00 6.58
C ALA A 153 -8.58 7.63 5.38
N SER A 154 -8.69 6.97 4.24
CA SER A 154 -8.12 7.37 2.95
C SER A 154 -9.20 7.41 1.89
N ASP A 155 -9.27 8.53 1.16
CA ASP A 155 -10.10 8.64 -0.04
C ASP A 155 -9.41 8.07 -1.29
N ARG A 156 -8.22 7.48 -1.16
CA ARG A 156 -7.51 6.84 -2.27
C ARG A 156 -8.15 5.52 -2.65
N ASP A 157 -8.05 5.22 -3.94
CA ASP A 157 -8.21 3.87 -4.43
C ASP A 157 -6.90 3.09 -4.30
N VAL A 158 -7.03 1.77 -4.17
CA VAL A 158 -5.89 0.84 -4.18
C VAL A 158 -6.02 -0.07 -5.39
N TYR A 159 -5.00 -0.09 -6.25
CA TYR A 159 -4.96 -0.93 -7.44
C TYR A 159 -3.95 -2.05 -7.27
N PHE A 160 -4.33 -3.28 -7.60
CA PHE A 160 -3.41 -4.41 -7.65
C PHE A 160 -3.06 -4.72 -9.11
N ASN A 161 -1.76 -4.82 -9.37
CA ASN A 161 -1.16 -5.26 -10.64
C ASN A 161 -0.42 -6.60 -10.50
N ALA A 162 -0.46 -7.17 -9.30
CA ALA A 162 0.02 -8.49 -8.92
C ALA A 162 -0.68 -8.89 -7.62
N ASP A 163 -0.58 -10.15 -7.22
CA ASP A 163 -1.05 -10.58 -5.90
C ASP A 163 -0.38 -9.73 -4.81
N GLY A 164 -1.15 -9.36 -3.78
CA GLY A 164 -0.66 -8.46 -2.75
C GLY A 164 -1.35 -8.65 -1.41
N GLU A 165 -0.71 -8.11 -0.37
CA GLU A 165 -1.16 -8.21 1.01
C GLU A 165 -1.28 -6.82 1.65
N ILE A 166 -2.42 -6.54 2.27
CA ILE A 166 -2.59 -5.42 3.20
C ILE A 166 -2.70 -6.01 4.61
N SER A 167 -1.74 -5.69 5.45
CA SER A 167 -1.73 -6.07 6.86
C SER A 167 -2.09 -4.88 7.74
N VAL A 168 -2.99 -5.07 8.71
CA VAL A 168 -3.37 -4.03 9.68
C VAL A 168 -3.04 -4.52 11.08
N ASP A 169 -2.17 -3.80 11.78
CA ASP A 169 -1.74 -4.14 13.13
C ASP A 169 -2.91 -4.19 14.11
N LYS A 170 -2.72 -4.92 15.21
CA LYS A 170 -3.71 -5.08 16.26
C LYS A 170 -4.24 -3.72 16.76
N ASP A 171 -5.54 -3.68 17.02
CA ASP A 171 -6.27 -2.52 17.53
C ASP A 171 -6.30 -1.31 16.57
N MET A 172 -5.73 -1.43 15.37
CA MET A 172 -5.79 -0.41 14.34
C MET A 172 -6.94 -0.66 13.37
N SER A 173 -7.45 0.42 12.76
CA SER A 173 -8.43 0.36 11.68
C SER A 173 -8.03 1.30 10.56
N SER A 174 -8.10 0.82 9.31
CA SER A 174 -7.89 1.66 8.13
C SER A 174 -9.06 1.57 7.17
N SER A 175 -9.48 2.72 6.64
CA SER A 175 -10.54 2.79 5.64
C SER A 175 -10.01 3.30 4.30
N TRP A 176 -10.39 2.65 3.22
CA TRP A 176 -10.01 3.00 1.84
C TRP A 176 -11.27 3.25 1.01
N ASN A 177 -11.13 3.98 -0.11
CA ASN A 177 -12.25 4.27 -0.98
C ASN A 177 -12.70 3.00 -1.73
N LYS A 178 -11.93 2.56 -2.72
CA LYS A 178 -12.16 1.34 -3.49
C LYS A 178 -10.88 0.52 -3.62
N ILE A 179 -11.01 -0.81 -3.66
CA ILE A 179 -9.91 -1.74 -3.99
C ILE A 179 -10.18 -2.37 -5.35
N HIS A 180 -9.27 -2.20 -6.30
CA HIS A 180 -9.34 -2.78 -7.65
C HIS A 180 -8.33 -3.92 -7.74
N THR A 181 -8.78 -5.18 -7.65
CA THR A 181 -7.83 -6.31 -7.71
C THR A 181 -7.61 -6.82 -9.13
N GLY A 182 -8.51 -6.51 -10.06
CA GLY A 182 -8.40 -7.06 -11.41
C GLY A 182 -8.48 -8.58 -11.35
N ASP A 183 -7.48 -9.28 -11.89
CA ASP A 183 -7.36 -10.74 -11.81
C ASP A 183 -6.52 -11.22 -10.61
N TYR A 184 -5.98 -10.30 -9.82
CA TYR A 184 -5.03 -10.60 -8.76
C TYR A 184 -5.71 -10.87 -7.43
N LYS A 185 -5.03 -11.68 -6.60
CA LYS A 185 -5.45 -11.99 -5.25
C LYS A 185 -5.14 -10.83 -4.31
N PHE A 186 -6.17 -10.40 -3.59
CA PHE A 186 -6.03 -9.50 -2.45
C PHE A 186 -6.04 -10.29 -1.14
N THR A 187 -4.97 -10.18 -0.34
CA THR A 187 -4.89 -10.79 1.00
C THR A 187 -4.97 -9.72 2.09
N LYS A 188 -5.92 -9.86 3.01
CA LYS A 188 -5.96 -9.11 4.27
C LYS A 188 -5.38 -9.96 5.40
N SER A 189 -4.41 -9.40 6.13
CA SER A 189 -3.84 -9.98 7.34
C SER A 189 -3.69 -8.94 8.46
N GLY A 190 -3.07 -9.34 9.57
CA GLY A 190 -2.99 -8.56 10.81
C GLY A 190 -4.32 -8.54 11.59
N GLU A 191 -4.22 -8.42 12.91
CA GLU A 191 -5.38 -8.52 13.81
C GLU A 191 -6.32 -7.31 13.75
N GLY A 192 -5.93 -6.20 13.11
CA GLY A 192 -6.74 -5.00 12.96
C GLY A 192 -7.82 -5.10 11.87
N GLU A 193 -8.56 -4.01 11.70
CA GLU A 193 -9.65 -3.89 10.74
C GLU A 193 -9.21 -3.17 9.45
N LEU A 194 -9.61 -3.73 8.30
CA LEU A 194 -9.58 -3.02 7.03
C LEU A 194 -11.01 -2.79 6.53
N ILE A 195 -11.32 -1.56 6.13
CA ILE A 195 -12.63 -1.15 5.63
C ILE A 195 -12.48 -0.69 4.17
N VAL A 196 -13.29 -1.22 3.27
CA VAL A 196 -13.38 -0.78 1.86
C VAL A 196 -14.79 -0.21 1.62
N ARG A 197 -14.88 1.08 1.31
CA ARG A 197 -16.15 1.84 1.38
C ARG A 197 -17.05 1.71 0.13
N ASN A 198 -16.45 1.62 -1.06
CA ASN A 198 -17.17 1.66 -2.33
C ASN A 198 -16.94 0.38 -3.16
N GLY A 199 -16.99 -0.76 -2.47
CA GLY A 199 -16.76 -2.08 -3.05
C GLY A 199 -15.38 -2.22 -3.67
N GLY A 200 -15.16 -3.31 -4.38
CA GLY A 200 -13.94 -3.54 -5.13
C GLY A 200 -14.20 -4.51 -6.27
N ASP A 201 -13.43 -4.40 -7.36
CA ASP A 201 -13.51 -5.34 -8.48
C ASP A 201 -12.52 -6.48 -8.17
N ALA A 202 -12.97 -7.46 -7.38
CA ALA A 202 -12.10 -8.51 -6.85
C ALA A 202 -12.29 -9.87 -7.55
N SER A 203 -11.21 -10.48 -8.01
CA SER A 203 -11.18 -11.87 -8.47
C SER A 203 -11.02 -12.86 -7.32
N GLU A 204 -10.21 -12.54 -6.31
CA GLU A 204 -10.06 -13.34 -5.09
C GLU A 204 -9.75 -12.43 -3.90
N ILE A 205 -10.49 -12.60 -2.80
CA ILE A 205 -10.24 -11.94 -1.52
C ILE A 205 -9.93 -13.01 -0.48
N SER A 206 -8.82 -12.88 0.23
CA SER A 206 -8.42 -13.79 1.30
C SER A 206 -8.26 -13.04 2.62
N LEU A 207 -9.14 -13.27 3.58
CA LEU A 207 -9.01 -12.80 4.96
C LEU A 207 -8.29 -13.88 5.78
N MET A 208 -7.12 -13.55 6.32
CA MET A 208 -6.26 -14.46 7.08
C MET A 208 -6.35 -14.30 8.61
N ASN A 209 -6.81 -13.14 9.09
CA ASN A 209 -7.08 -12.78 10.48
C ASN A 209 -7.57 -11.33 10.60
N GLY A 210 -7.99 -10.96 11.80
CA GLY A 210 -8.53 -9.63 12.10
C GLY A 210 -9.92 -9.45 11.49
N ALA A 211 -10.23 -8.23 11.07
CA ALA A 211 -11.51 -7.89 10.46
C ALA A 211 -11.34 -7.31 9.05
N LEU A 212 -12.25 -7.68 8.15
CA LEU A 212 -12.43 -7.07 6.84
C LEU A 212 -13.88 -6.66 6.68
N THR A 213 -14.11 -5.37 6.45
CA THR A 213 -15.42 -4.79 6.21
C THR A 213 -15.50 -4.29 4.76
N LEU A 214 -16.40 -4.89 3.97
CA LEU A 214 -16.62 -4.55 2.56
C LEU A 214 -18.01 -3.92 2.42
N ILE A 215 -18.06 -2.64 2.05
CA ILE A 215 -19.30 -1.89 1.86
C ILE A 215 -19.54 -1.74 0.36
N ASN A 216 -20.77 -1.99 -0.10
CA ASN A 216 -21.17 -1.91 -1.51
C ASN A 216 -20.33 -2.81 -2.43
N LEU A 217 -20.01 -4.03 -1.98
CA LEU A 217 -19.22 -4.98 -2.75
C LEU A 217 -19.92 -5.34 -4.06
N ASN A 218 -19.22 -5.19 -5.20
CA ASN A 218 -19.70 -5.62 -6.51
C ASN A 218 -18.73 -6.63 -7.11
N MET A 219 -19.03 -7.92 -6.97
CA MET A 219 -18.26 -8.99 -7.60
C MET A 219 -19.00 -9.46 -8.85
N ASN A 220 -18.58 -8.96 -10.00
CA ASN A 220 -19.25 -9.17 -11.28
C ASN A 220 -18.99 -10.57 -11.87
N SER A 221 -20.08 -11.16 -12.38
CA SER A 221 -20.30 -12.54 -12.82
C SER A 221 -19.48 -13.08 -14.02
N GLU A 222 -18.58 -12.29 -14.60
CA GLU A 222 -17.80 -12.72 -15.77
C GLU A 222 -16.53 -13.50 -15.39
N LYS A 223 -15.98 -13.25 -14.20
CA LYS A 223 -14.85 -14.01 -13.66
C LYS A 223 -15.40 -15.22 -12.93
N GLN A 224 -15.20 -16.40 -13.52
CA GLN A 224 -15.90 -17.63 -13.17
C GLN A 224 -15.57 -18.17 -11.76
N ASP A 225 -14.55 -17.62 -11.09
CA ASP A 225 -13.94 -18.14 -9.87
C ASP A 225 -13.87 -17.12 -8.71
N ALA A 226 -14.73 -16.10 -8.71
CA ALA A 226 -14.74 -15.08 -7.66
C ALA A 226 -14.92 -15.74 -6.27
N LEU A 227 -13.89 -15.69 -5.43
CA LEU A 227 -13.83 -16.45 -4.17
C LEU A 227 -13.41 -15.57 -3.00
N LEU A 228 -14.18 -15.63 -1.92
CA LEU A 228 -13.84 -15.06 -0.62
C LEU A 228 -13.38 -16.19 0.31
N ASN A 229 -12.08 -16.24 0.56
CA ASN A 229 -11.48 -17.15 1.53
C ASN A 229 -11.45 -16.45 2.90
N VAL A 230 -12.06 -17.05 3.92
CA VAL A 230 -12.08 -16.53 5.29
C VAL A 230 -11.46 -17.55 6.23
N ASN A 231 -10.29 -17.22 6.77
CA ASN A 231 -9.49 -18.10 7.60
C ASN A 231 -9.18 -17.40 8.93
N ASN A 232 -9.96 -17.67 9.96
CA ASN A 232 -9.95 -16.98 11.25
C ASN A 232 -10.28 -15.47 11.11
N GLY A 233 -11.18 -14.97 11.94
CA GLY A 233 -11.52 -13.54 11.99
C GLY A 233 -12.92 -13.21 11.49
N VAL A 234 -13.15 -11.92 11.20
CA VAL A 234 -14.49 -11.37 10.97
C VAL A 234 -14.59 -10.76 9.58
N LEU A 235 -15.45 -11.32 8.73
CA LEU A 235 -15.83 -10.72 7.46
C LEU A 235 -17.20 -10.04 7.61
N ASN A 236 -17.25 -8.74 7.37
CA ASN A 236 -18.50 -7.98 7.27
C ASN A 236 -18.72 -7.58 5.81
N ILE A 237 -19.89 -7.90 5.25
CA ILE A 237 -20.31 -7.41 3.94
C ILE A 237 -21.61 -6.63 4.13
N ILE A 238 -21.62 -5.37 3.70
CA ILE A 238 -22.72 -4.44 3.88
C ILE A 238 -23.13 -3.89 2.51
N GLY A 239 -24.30 -4.27 2.02
CA GLY A 239 -24.80 -3.88 0.71
C GLY A 239 -24.02 -4.50 -0.46
N GLY A 240 -24.56 -4.31 -1.67
CA GLY A 240 -23.93 -4.75 -2.92
C GLY A 240 -24.45 -6.08 -3.47
N ASP A 241 -23.93 -6.42 -4.65
CA ASP A 241 -24.26 -7.62 -5.41
C ASP A 241 -23.00 -8.49 -5.54
N VAL A 242 -23.06 -9.70 -4.99
CA VAL A 242 -21.94 -10.65 -5.01
C VAL A 242 -22.36 -11.87 -5.81
N SER A 243 -21.64 -12.17 -6.88
CA SER A 243 -21.95 -13.31 -7.75
C SER A 243 -20.72 -14.13 -8.16
N ALA A 244 -20.86 -15.45 -8.21
CA ALA A 244 -19.81 -16.39 -8.68
C ALA A 244 -20.41 -17.59 -9.40
N LYS A 245 -19.64 -18.25 -10.29
CA LYS A 245 -20.09 -19.51 -10.90
C LYS A 245 -19.84 -20.73 -10.00
N ASN A 246 -18.81 -20.66 -9.16
CA ASN A 246 -18.40 -21.68 -8.23
C ASN A 246 -18.77 -21.32 -6.78
N ASP A 247 -18.17 -22.00 -5.81
CA ASP A 247 -18.28 -21.65 -4.38
C ASP A 247 -17.83 -20.20 -4.19
N LEU A 248 -18.67 -19.36 -3.59
CA LEU A 248 -18.42 -17.93 -3.44
C LEU A 248 -17.63 -17.64 -2.17
N ILE A 249 -17.97 -18.32 -1.07
CA ILE A 249 -17.32 -18.12 0.23
C ILE A 249 -16.80 -19.45 0.75
N HIS A 250 -15.52 -19.51 1.07
CA HIS A 250 -14.88 -20.67 1.69
C HIS A 250 -14.36 -20.29 3.08
N ILE A 251 -14.84 -21.01 4.09
CA ILE A 251 -14.58 -20.70 5.50
C ILE A 251 -13.72 -21.79 6.13
N THR A 252 -12.64 -21.36 6.78
CA THR A 252 -11.74 -22.17 7.58
C THR A 252 -11.49 -21.51 8.95
N GLY A 253 -11.09 -22.31 9.94
CA GLY A 253 -10.81 -21.81 11.29
C GLY A 253 -12.01 -21.18 12.01
N ASP A 254 -11.74 -20.43 13.08
CA ASP A 254 -12.77 -19.77 13.89
C ASP A 254 -13.14 -18.42 13.27
N SER A 255 -14.13 -18.46 12.38
CA SER A 255 -14.51 -17.35 11.51
C SER A 255 -15.94 -16.88 11.76
N THR A 256 -16.16 -15.57 11.70
CA THR A 256 -17.49 -14.95 11.74
C THR A 256 -17.76 -14.25 10.42
N ILE A 257 -18.95 -14.48 9.86
CA ILE A 257 -19.42 -13.76 8.68
C ILE A 257 -20.72 -13.04 9.01
N ASN A 258 -20.71 -11.73 8.78
CA ASN A 258 -21.86 -10.86 8.92
C ASN A 258 -22.25 -10.34 7.53
N LEU A 259 -23.50 -10.61 7.13
CA LEU A 259 -24.07 -10.13 5.87
C LEU A 259 -25.26 -9.23 6.19
N GLU A 260 -25.19 -7.99 5.71
CA GLU A 260 -26.25 -6.99 5.89
C GLU A 260 -26.66 -6.41 4.53
N ASN A 261 -27.94 -6.56 4.16
CA ASN A 261 -28.48 -6.04 2.89
C ASN A 261 -27.71 -6.51 1.62
N VAL A 262 -27.16 -7.72 1.63
CA VAL A 262 -26.33 -8.26 0.52
C VAL A 262 -27.16 -9.18 -0.38
N SER A 263 -27.02 -9.02 -1.70
CA SER A 263 -27.53 -9.94 -2.71
C SER A 263 -26.45 -10.94 -3.09
N ILE A 264 -26.67 -12.24 -2.81
CA ILE A 264 -25.71 -13.32 -3.11
C ILE A 264 -26.30 -14.24 -4.18
N LYS A 265 -25.55 -14.46 -5.27
CA LYS A 265 -25.92 -15.37 -6.36
C LYS A 265 -24.75 -16.32 -6.69
N SER A 266 -24.95 -17.62 -6.55
CA SER A 266 -23.95 -18.61 -6.97
C SER A 266 -24.62 -19.73 -7.78
N SER A 267 -23.94 -20.22 -8.84
CA SER A 267 -24.31 -21.49 -9.49
C SER A 267 -23.61 -22.72 -8.88
N GLY A 268 -22.70 -22.51 -7.93
CA GLY A 268 -22.06 -23.54 -7.09
C GLY A 268 -22.75 -23.66 -5.72
N ASN A 269 -22.01 -24.02 -4.67
CA ASN A 269 -22.60 -24.20 -3.33
C ASN A 269 -22.88 -22.89 -2.59
N GLY A 270 -22.51 -21.73 -3.15
CA GLY A 270 -22.58 -20.43 -2.49
C GLY A 270 -21.59 -20.31 -1.35
N MET A 271 -21.77 -21.05 -0.25
CA MET A 271 -20.89 -21.02 0.91
C MET A 271 -20.47 -22.44 1.31
N ARG A 272 -19.16 -22.65 1.51
CA ARG A 272 -18.57 -23.93 1.91
C ARG A 272 -17.79 -23.79 3.22
N LEU A 273 -18.10 -24.67 4.18
CA LEU A 273 -17.34 -24.83 5.43
C LEU A 273 -16.33 -25.97 5.28
N SER A 274 -15.11 -25.80 5.81
CA SER A 274 -14.16 -26.91 5.97
C SER A 274 -14.49 -27.75 7.22
N ASP A 275 -13.95 -28.97 7.29
CA ASP A 275 -14.20 -29.88 8.40
C ASP A 275 -13.71 -29.28 9.74
N ASN A 276 -14.50 -29.46 10.81
CA ASN A 276 -14.21 -28.99 12.18
C ASN A 276 -14.15 -27.46 12.39
N VAL A 277 -14.82 -26.68 11.54
CA VAL A 277 -14.95 -25.22 11.69
C VAL A 277 -16.00 -24.85 12.75
N GLN A 278 -15.62 -24.04 13.76
CA GLN A 278 -16.58 -23.30 14.59
C GLN A 278 -16.79 -21.91 13.96
N SER A 279 -17.81 -21.79 13.10
CA SER A 279 -18.14 -20.51 12.46
C SER A 279 -19.50 -19.99 12.89
N THR A 280 -19.63 -18.66 12.90
CA THR A 280 -20.92 -17.97 13.09
C THR A 280 -21.31 -17.25 11.81
N LEU A 281 -22.51 -17.55 11.31
CA LEU A 281 -23.15 -16.78 10.23
C LEU A 281 -24.28 -15.94 10.81
N SER A 282 -24.18 -14.63 10.66
CA SER A 282 -25.26 -13.68 10.99
C SER A 282 -25.81 -13.04 9.71
N LEU A 283 -27.14 -13.13 9.53
CA LEU A 283 -27.87 -12.53 8.41
C LEU A 283 -28.79 -11.43 8.97
N ARG A 284 -28.70 -10.22 8.42
CA ARG A 284 -29.55 -9.08 8.77
C ARG A 284 -30.13 -8.39 7.54
#